data_AF-A0A642VDZ8-F1
#
_entry.id   AF-A0A642VDZ8-F1
#
_cell.length_a   1.000
_cell.length_b   1.000
_cell.length_c   1.000
_cell.angle_alpha   90.00
_cell.angle_beta   90.00
_cell.angle_gamma   90.00
#
_symmetry.space_group_name_H-M   'P 1'
#
loop_
_entity.id
_entity.type
_entity.pdbx_description
1 polymer ?
#
loop_
_entity_poly.entity_id
_entity_poly.type
_entity_poly.pdbx_seq_one_letter_code
_entity_poly.pdbx_strand_id
1 'polypeptide(L)'
;MAEEKQKPQPRVNQDIESQSEEHKLVIETLEGVDESRKCFRMVGGVLVEKTVGDVKPVLKTNHEGLQNVLKKLEQEYKSKDKEMQDWQKKHNVQVVRTN
;
A
#
# COMPACT_ATOMS: atom_id res chain seq x y z
N MET A 1 -11.96 14.47 -25.59
CA MET A 1 -11.42 13.35 -24.80
C MET A 1 -11.78 13.67 -23.36
N ALA A 2 -12.78 12.99 -22.80
CA ALA A 2 -13.19 13.24 -21.43
C ALA A 2 -12.11 12.67 -20.50
N GLU A 3 -11.53 13.51 -19.64
CA GLU A 3 -10.72 13.06 -18.52
C GLU A 3 -11.55 12.06 -17.71
N GLU A 4 -11.13 10.81 -17.72
CA GLU A 4 -11.62 9.81 -16.78
C GLU A 4 -11.16 10.29 -15.39
N LYS A 5 -12.03 11.04 -14.71
CA LYS A 5 -11.75 11.56 -13.38
C LYS A 5 -11.45 10.38 -12.47
N GLN A 6 -10.17 10.16 -12.18
CA GLN A 6 -9.74 9.12 -11.26
C GLN A 6 -10.46 9.36 -9.94
N LYS A 7 -11.32 8.41 -9.58
CA LYS A 7 -12.13 8.49 -8.37
C LYS A 7 -11.16 8.63 -7.19
N PRO A 8 -11.38 9.58 -6.27
CA PRO A 8 -10.40 9.86 -5.21
C PRO A 8 -10.10 8.59 -4.45
N GLN A 9 -8.83 8.21 -4.43
CA GLN A 9 -8.39 7.04 -3.69
C GLN A 9 -8.55 7.31 -2.18
N PRO A 10 -8.97 6.32 -1.37
CA PRO A 10 -9.01 6.47 0.07
C PRO A 10 -7.65 6.89 0.62
N ARG A 11 -7.59 7.79 1.61
CA ARG A 11 -6.32 8.22 2.23
C ARG A 11 -5.49 7.04 2.74
N VAL A 12 -6.16 6.01 3.25
CA VAL A 12 -5.52 4.77 3.71
C VAL A 12 -4.71 4.07 2.61
N ASN A 13 -5.09 4.19 1.33
CA ASN A 13 -4.30 3.64 0.23
C ASN A 13 -2.99 4.42 0.04
N GLN A 14 -3.04 5.75 0.16
CA GLN A 14 -1.86 6.61 0.03
C GLN A 14 -0.84 6.34 1.15
N ASP A 15 -1.33 6.12 2.37
CA ASP A 15 -0.47 5.80 3.52
C ASP A 15 0.23 4.43 3.32
N ILE A 16 -0.50 3.43 2.81
CA ILE A 16 0.03 2.09 2.54
C ILE A 16 1.04 2.11 1.38
N GLU A 17 0.75 2.85 0.31
CA GLU A 17 1.66 3.04 -0.82
C GLU A 17 2.97 3.69 -0.38
N SER A 18 2.88 4.77 0.40
CA SER A 18 4.06 5.48 0.93
C SER A 18 4.92 4.56 1.78
N GLN A 19 4.32 3.80 2.70
CA GLN A 19 5.05 2.81 3.51
C GLN A 19 5.70 1.72 2.65
N SER A 20 5.01 1.24 1.62
CA SER A 20 5.53 0.24 0.69
C SER A 20 6.77 0.75 -0.04
N GLU A 21 6.74 1.98 -0.56
CA GLU A 21 7.88 2.61 -1.25
C GLU A 21 9.04 2.89 -0.30
N GLU A 22 8.79 3.30 0.95
CA GLU A 22 9.84 3.45 1.96
C GLU A 22 10.55 2.12 2.23
N HIS A 23 9.80 1.01 2.38
CA HIS A 23 10.41 -0.31 2.58
C HIS A 23 11.24 -0.73 1.37
N LYS A 24 10.77 -0.46 0.15
CA LYS A 24 11.49 -0.75 -1.09
C LYS A 24 12.81 0.01 -1.15
N LEU A 25 12.80 1.30 -0.87
CA LEU A 25 14.02 2.12 -0.85
C LEU A 25 15.05 1.58 0.16
N VAL A 26 14.61 1.18 1.35
CA VAL A 26 15.50 0.57 2.34
C VAL A 26 16.05 -0.78 1.85
N ILE A 27 15.25 -1.61 1.18
CA ILE A 27 15.73 -2.87 0.61
C ILE A 27 16.81 -2.62 -0.46
N GLU A 28 16.55 -1.68 -1.39
CA GLU A 28 17.48 -1.30 -2.45
C GLU A 28 18.81 -0.76 -1.89
N THR A 29 18.75 0.10 -0.88
CA THR A 29 19.98 0.63 -0.24
C THR A 29 20.77 -0.41 0.54
N LEU A 30 20.13 -1.52 0.94
CA LEU A 30 20.80 -2.64 1.59
C LEU A 30 21.34 -3.66 0.57
N GLU A 31 21.03 -3.55 -0.73
CA GLU A 31 21.62 -4.41 -1.75
C GLU A 31 23.14 -4.24 -1.80
N GLY A 32 23.86 -5.35 -1.96
CA GLY A 32 25.33 -5.36 -1.94
C GLY A 32 25.98 -5.10 -0.57
N VAL A 33 25.21 -4.77 0.47
CA VAL A 33 25.73 -4.68 1.84
C VAL A 33 25.90 -6.08 2.42
N ASP A 34 27.07 -6.31 3.04
CA ASP A 34 27.43 -7.54 3.73
C ASP A 34 26.37 -7.95 4.76
N GLU A 35 25.98 -9.23 4.75
CA GLU A 35 24.89 -9.74 5.58
C GLU A 35 25.24 -9.79 7.06
N SER A 36 26.52 -9.94 7.42
CA SER A 36 27.00 -9.97 8.80
C SER A 36 27.13 -8.57 9.43
N ARG A 37 27.04 -7.51 8.60
CA ARG A 37 27.11 -6.13 9.07
C ARG A 37 25.97 -5.85 10.07
N LYS A 38 26.32 -5.22 11.18
CA LYS A 38 25.36 -4.76 12.18
C LYS A 38 24.35 -3.79 11.57
N CYS A 39 23.09 -4.01 11.88
CA CYS A 39 21.94 -3.21 11.50
C CYS A 39 21.14 -2.87 12.77
N PHE A 40 20.65 -1.64 12.88
CA PHE A 40 19.87 -1.22 14.04
C PHE A 40 18.45 -0.87 13.59
N ARG A 41 17.46 -1.55 14.18
CA ARG A 41 16.05 -1.29 13.92
C ARG A 41 15.45 -0.48 15.06
N MET A 42 14.84 0.66 14.74
CA MET A 42 14.08 1.44 15.71
C MET A 42 12.68 0.86 15.90
N VAL A 43 12.31 0.54 17.14
CA VAL A 43 10.97 0.05 17.51
C VAL A 43 10.55 0.76 18.79
N GLY A 44 9.48 1.56 18.74
CA GLY A 44 8.94 2.24 19.92
C GLY A 44 9.95 3.14 20.66
N GLY A 45 10.89 3.74 19.94
CA GLY A 45 11.95 4.58 20.53
C GLY A 45 13.20 3.82 21.02
N VAL A 46 13.23 2.49 20.92
CA VAL A 46 14.39 1.66 21.27
C VAL A 46 15.08 1.17 20.00
N LEU A 47 16.42 1.20 19.97
CA LEU A 47 17.22 0.60 18.91
C LEU A 47 17.51 -0.86 19.25
N VAL A 48 17.09 -1.77 18.38
CA VAL A 48 17.37 -3.19 18.46
C VAL A 48 18.51 -3.53 17.51
N GLU A 49 19.61 -4.06 18.05
CA GLU A 49 20.73 -4.57 17.26
C GLU A 49 20.34 -5.88 16.57
N LYS A 50 20.60 -5.95 15.26
CA LYS A 50 20.40 -7.10 14.37
C LYS A 50 21.51 -7.13 13.31
N THR A 51 21.48 -8.11 12.41
CA THR A 51 22.32 -8.11 11.21
C THR A 51 21.52 -7.70 9.97
N VAL A 52 22.21 -7.31 8.90
CA VAL A 52 21.59 -7.07 7.59
C VAL A 52 20.88 -8.34 7.09
N GLY A 53 21.48 -9.52 7.31
CA GLY A 53 20.88 -10.82 6.97
C GLY A 53 19.56 -11.10 7.70
N ASP A 54 19.40 -10.65 8.94
CA ASP A 54 18.15 -10.80 9.70
C ASP A 54 17.06 -9.80 9.28
N VAL A 55 17.47 -8.60 8.85
CA VAL A 55 16.55 -7.47 8.60
C VAL A 55 16.02 -7.48 7.17
N LYS A 56 16.85 -7.77 6.17
CA LYS A 56 16.45 -7.87 4.75
C LYS A 56 15.21 -8.74 4.50
N PRO A 57 15.12 -9.98 4.99
CA PRO A 57 13.94 -10.82 4.73
C PRO A 57 12.68 -10.24 5.38
N VAL A 58 12.79 -9.65 6.57
CA VAL A 58 11.65 -9.01 7.26
C VAL A 58 11.13 -7.82 6.47
N LEU A 59 12.03 -6.98 5.93
CA LEU A 59 11.63 -5.85 5.08
C LEU A 59 10.93 -6.33 3.80
N LYS A 60 11.45 -7.38 3.16
CA LYS A 60 10.84 -7.97 1.95
C LYS A 60 9.44 -8.52 2.22
N THR A 61 9.27 -9.33 3.27
CA THR A 61 7.96 -9.88 3.65
C THR A 61 6.96 -8.77 3.97
N ASN A 62 7.39 -7.72 4.68
CA ASN A 62 6.51 -6.59 4.98
C ASN A 62 6.11 -5.82 3.72
N HIS A 63 7.05 -5.55 2.81
CA HIS A 63 6.78 -4.89 1.54
C HIS A 63 5.76 -5.69 0.70
N GLU A 64 5.97 -7.00 0.55
CA GLU A 64 5.04 -7.89 -0.14
C GLU A 64 3.66 -7.92 0.53
N GLY A 65 3.62 -7.93 1.87
CA GLY A 65 2.39 -7.83 2.65
C GLY A 65 1.61 -6.56 2.34
N LEU A 66 2.28 -5.40 2.35
CA LEU A 66 1.67 -4.10 2.02
C LEU A 66 1.12 -4.08 0.60
N GLN A 67 1.88 -4.58 -0.38
CA GLN A 67 1.40 -4.68 -1.77
C GLN A 67 0.17 -5.59 -1.91
N ASN A 68 0.13 -6.70 -1.18
CA ASN A 68 -1.03 -7.61 -1.18
C ASN A 68 -2.26 -6.95 -0.57
N VAL A 69 -2.10 -6.16 0.50
CA VAL A 69 -3.20 -5.38 1.08
C VAL A 69 -3.72 -4.35 0.09
N LEU A 70 -2.83 -3.60 -0.57
CA LEU A 70 -3.20 -2.59 -1.57
C LEU A 70 -4.02 -3.22 -2.71
N LYS A 71 -3.56 -4.34 -3.26
CA LYS A 71 -4.28 -5.08 -4.31
C LYS A 71 -5.67 -5.54 -3.86
N LYS A 72 -5.81 -6.02 -2.62
CA LYS A 72 -7.11 -6.41 -2.07
C LYS A 72 -8.05 -5.21 -1.96
N LEU A 73 -7.57 -4.09 -1.44
CA LEU A 73 -8.37 -2.86 -1.32
C LEU A 73 -8.83 -2.35 -2.69
N GLU A 74 -7.97 -2.39 -3.71
CA GLU A 74 -8.35 -2.05 -5.08
C GLU A 74 -9.44 -2.97 -5.65
N GLN A 75 -9.33 -4.28 -5.41
CA GLN A 75 -10.32 -5.25 -5.86
C GLN A 75 -11.67 -5.06 -5.17
N GLU A 76 -11.67 -4.88 -3.85
CA GLU A 76 -12.88 -4.59 -3.09
C GLU A 76 -13.55 -3.30 -3.56
N TYR A 77 -12.75 -2.25 -3.81
CA TYR A 77 -13.24 -0.98 -4.33
C TYR A 77 -13.92 -1.16 -5.69
N LYS A 78 -13.29 -1.85 -6.63
CA LYS A 78 -13.84 -2.13 -7.97
C LYS A 78 -15.12 -2.96 -7.89
N SER A 79 -15.15 -3.97 -7.01
CA SER A 79 -16.36 -4.79 -6.80
C SER A 79 -17.52 -3.93 -6.28
N LYS A 80 -17.28 -3.12 -5.25
CA LYS A 80 -18.29 -2.25 -4.65
C LYS A 80 -18.76 -1.15 -5.60
N ASP A 81 -17.84 -0.58 -6.39
CA ASP A 81 -18.20 0.38 -7.43
C ASP A 81 -19.14 -0.26 -8.47
N LYS A 82 -18.80 -1.46 -8.95
CA LYS A 82 -19.65 -2.19 -9.89
C LYS A 82 -21.02 -2.53 -9.30
N GLU A 83 -21.06 -3.07 -8.08
CA GLU A 83 -22.31 -3.34 -7.35
C GLU A 83 -23.19 -2.08 -7.24
N MET A 84 -22.57 -0.93 -6.93
CA MET A 84 -23.28 0.34 -6.83
C MET A 84 -23.83 0.82 -8.19
N GLN A 85 -23.03 0.72 -9.26
CA GLN A 85 -23.47 1.07 -10.61
C GLN A 85 -24.63 0.19 -11.08
N ASP A 86 -24.55 -1.13 -10.85
CA ASP A 86 -25.59 -2.08 -11.23
C ASP A 86 -26.89 -1.83 -10.44
N TRP A 87 -26.78 -1.52 -9.14
CA TRP A 87 -27.91 -1.13 -8.31
C TRP A 87 -28.56 0.18 -8.81
N GLN A 88 -27.76 1.20 -9.13
CA GLN A 88 -28.27 2.48 -9.66
C GLN A 88 -29.05 2.29 -10.96
N LYS A 89 -28.52 1.49 -11.89
CA LYS A 89 -29.19 1.17 -13.17
C LYS A 89 -30.50 0.43 -12.93
N LYS A 90 -30.49 -0.59 -12.06
CA LYS A 90 -31.68 -1.40 -11.76
C LYS A 90 -32.82 -0.59 -11.14
N HIS A 91 -32.49 0.39 -10.31
CA HIS A 91 -33.47 1.18 -9.56
C HIS A 91 -33.69 2.58 -10.15
N ASN A 92 -33.10 2.87 -11.32
CA ASN A 92 -33.18 4.15 -12.01
C ASN A 92 -32.81 5.36 -11.12
N VAL A 93 -31.85 5.16 -10.21
CA VAL A 93 -31.43 6.15 -9.22
C VAL A 93 -30.47 7.14 -9.87
N GLN A 94 -30.83 8.42 -9.83
CA GLN A 94 -30.02 9.54 -10.33
C GLN A 94 -29.23 10.14 -9.16
N VAL A 95 -27.90 10.18 -9.26
CA VAL A 95 -27.06 10.88 -8.29
C VAL A 95 -27.12 12.38 -8.58
N VAL A 96 -27.89 13.12 -7.78
CA VAL A 96 -27.90 14.58 -7.83
C VAL A 96 -26.67 15.10 -7.09
N ARG A 97 -25.75 15.77 -7.80
CA ARG A 97 -24.68 16.52 -7.14
C ARG A 97 -25.26 17.84 -6.65
N THR A 98 -25.29 18.03 -5.34
CA THR A 98 -25.60 19.33 -4.74
C THR A 98 -24.34 20.19 -4.85
N ASN A 99 -24.48 21.40 -5.40
CA ASN A 99 -23.40 22.37 -5.57
C ASN A 99 -22.84 22.86 -4.23
#